data_AF-A0A955XAI2-F1
#
_entry.id   AF-A0A955XAI2-F1
#
_cell.length_a   1.000
_cell.length_b   1.000
_cell.length_c   1.000
_cell.angle_alpha   90.00
_cell.angle_beta   90.00
_cell.angle_gamma   90.00
#
_symmetry.space_group_name_H-M   'P 1'
#
loop_
_entity.id
_entity.type
_entity.pdbx_description
1 polymer ?
#
loop_
_entity_poly.entity_id
_entity_poly.type
_entity_poly.pdbx_seq_one_letter_code
_entity_poly.pdbx_strand_id
1 'polypeptide(L)' 'MATALALTTVVPASASAIGDGPVEELVYGGDHAFPPYEFLDEDGEPAGLNVDLIRAVAHEKGFRVRIELLPWPE' A
#
# COMPACT_ATOMS: atom_id res chain seq x y z
N MET A 1 -49.48 -31.32 -12.19
CA MET A 1 -48.01 -31.30 -12.17
C MET A 1 -47.57 -29.88 -12.47
N ALA A 2 -47.21 -29.10 -11.44
CA ALA A 2 -46.75 -27.72 -11.60
C ALA A 2 -45.28 -27.66 -11.20
N THR A 3 -44.39 -27.56 -12.19
CA THR A 3 -42.94 -27.50 -11.98
C THR A 3 -42.57 -26.03 -11.81
N ALA A 4 -42.18 -25.64 -10.59
CA ALA A 4 -41.66 -24.32 -10.29
C ALA A 4 -40.19 -24.24 -10.71
N LEU A 5 -39.87 -23.33 -11.64
CA LEU A 5 -38.49 -23.02 -12.03
C LEU A 5 -37.84 -22.18 -10.92
N ALA A 6 -36.84 -22.74 -10.24
CA ALA A 6 -36.04 -22.02 -9.25
C ALA A 6 -35.06 -21.08 -9.98
N LEU A 7 -35.31 -19.77 -9.89
CA LEU A 7 -34.42 -18.74 -10.40
C LEU A 7 -33.23 -18.60 -9.44
N THR A 8 -32.11 -19.25 -9.76
CA THR A 8 -30.85 -19.08 -9.01
C THR A 8 -30.26 -17.73 -9.39
N THR A 9 -30.32 -16.76 -8.49
CA THR A 9 -29.63 -15.48 -8.65
C THR A 9 -28.14 -15.69 -8.45
N VAL A 10 -27.38 -15.63 -9.54
CA VAL A 10 -25.93 -15.53 -9.46
C VAL A 10 -25.60 -14.14 -8.91
N VAL A 11 -25.07 -14.08 -7.69
CA VAL A 11 -24.45 -12.87 -7.15
C VAL A 11 -23.08 -12.75 -7.81
N PRO A 12 -22.80 -11.71 -8.62
CA PRO A 12 -21.45 -11.51 -9.10
C PRO A 12 -20.57 -11.16 -7.90
N ALA A 13 -19.56 -11.97 -7.64
CA ALA A 13 -18.49 -11.61 -6.74
C ALA A 13 -17.77 -10.40 -7.35
N SER A 14 -17.93 -9.22 -6.76
CA SER A 14 -17.13 -8.05 -7.11
C SER A 14 -15.68 -8.35 -6.73
N ALA A 15 -14.90 -8.84 -7.69
CA ALA A 15 -13.46 -8.80 -7.60
C ALA A 15 -13.06 -7.31 -7.51
N SER A 16 -12.53 -6.87 -6.37
CA SER A 16 -11.85 -5.58 -6.32
C SER A 16 -10.70 -5.68 -7.30
N ALA A 17 -10.84 -5.03 -8.46
CA ALA A 17 -9.72 -4.81 -9.33
C ALA A 17 -8.70 -4.01 -8.51
N ILE A 18 -7.53 -4.60 -8.27
CA ILE A 18 -6.35 -3.79 -8.00
C ILE A 18 -6.25 -2.87 -9.23
N GLY A 19 -6.54 -1.59 -9.04
CA GLY A 19 -6.71 -0.66 -10.15
C GLY A 19 -5.43 -0.62 -10.97
N ASP A 20 -5.48 -1.08 -12.22
CA ASP A 20 -4.39 -1.05 -13.20
C ASP A 20 -4.16 0.38 -13.75
N GLY A 21 -4.73 1.38 -13.07
CA GLY A 21 -4.54 2.80 -13.38
C GLY A 21 -3.19 3.29 -12.84
N PRO A 22 -2.61 4.33 -13.45
CA PRO A 22 -1.35 4.89 -12.97
C PRO A 22 -1.47 5.32 -11.50
N VAL A 23 -0.66 4.72 -10.62
CA VAL A 23 -0.52 5.15 -9.22
C VAL A 23 0.28 6.46 -9.23
N GLU A 24 -0.41 7.59 -9.15
CA GLU A 24 0.24 8.91 -9.18
C GLU A 24 1.06 9.21 -7.91
N GLU A 25 0.68 8.60 -6.77
CA GLU A 25 1.36 8.74 -5.48
C GLU A 25 1.10 7.51 -4.58
N LEU A 26 2.18 6.87 -4.11
CA LEU A 26 2.17 5.77 -3.15
C LEU A 26 2.45 6.30 -1.74
N VAL A 27 1.72 5.83 -0.73
CA VAL A 27 2.07 6.08 0.69
C VAL A 27 2.75 4.84 1.25
N TYR A 28 3.99 5.00 1.72
CA TYR A 28 4.73 3.97 2.44
C TYR A 28 4.61 4.23 3.94
N GLY A 29 3.92 3.33 4.65
CA GLY A 29 3.84 3.34 6.11
C GLY A 29 4.89 2.43 6.73
N GLY A 30 5.52 2.87 7.82
CA GLY A 30 6.54 2.10 8.53
C GLY A 30 6.68 2.50 9.99
N ASP A 31 7.60 1.85 10.69
CA ASP A 31 7.94 2.15 12.08
C ASP A 31 8.91 3.35 12.14
N HIS A 32 8.63 4.31 13.01
CA HIS A 32 9.48 5.48 13.23
C HIS A 32 10.75 5.20 14.04
N ALA A 33 10.87 4.02 14.66
CA ALA A 33 11.93 3.69 15.61
C ALA A 33 12.56 2.31 15.34
N PHE A 34 12.78 1.95 14.06
CA PHE A 34 13.34 0.65 13.66
C PHE A 34 14.66 0.73 12.87
N PRO A 35 15.72 1.36 13.44
CA PRO A 35 17.02 1.39 12.79
C PRO A 35 17.64 -0.01 12.66
N PRO A 36 18.42 -0.27 11.59
CA PRO A 36 18.83 0.66 10.54
C PRO A 36 17.87 0.70 9.33
N TYR A 37 16.69 0.09 9.43
CA TYR A 37 15.81 -0.14 8.30
C TYR A 37 14.92 1.07 7.99
N GLU A 38 14.24 1.60 9.00
CA GLU A 38 13.39 2.78 8.87
C GLU A 38 13.26 3.46 10.23
N PHE A 39 13.49 4.76 10.24
CA PHE A 39 13.43 5.57 11.46
C PHE A 39 13.32 7.05 11.09
N LEU A 40 12.94 7.88 12.06
CA LEU A 40 13.09 9.34 11.96
C LEU A 40 14.48 9.74 12.42
N ASP A 41 15.21 10.52 11.62
CA ASP A 41 16.53 11.04 11.97
C ASP A 41 16.47 12.23 12.96
N GLU A 42 17.61 12.90 13.17
CA GLU A 42 17.72 14.03 14.11
C GLU A 42 16.86 15.23 13.71
N ASP A 43 16.55 15.37 12.42
CA ASP A 43 15.70 16.43 11.87
C ASP A 43 14.23 16.00 11.80
N GLY A 44 13.92 14.75 12.17
CA GLY A 44 12.58 14.18 12.08
C GLY A 44 12.21 13.70 10.67
N GLU A 45 13.20 13.51 9.79
CA GLU A 45 12.99 13.04 8.43
C GLU A 45 13.07 11.50 8.34
N PRO A 46 12.27 10.85 7.50
CA PRO A 46 12.41 9.41 7.27
C PRO A 46 13.78 9.06 6.68
N ALA A 47 14.47 8.13 7.34
CA ALA A 47 15.79 7.62 6.99
C ALA A 47 15.88 6.09 7.19
N GLY A 48 16.91 5.47 6.61
CA GLY A 48 17.19 4.03 6.75
C GLY A 48 17.10 3.25 5.42
N LEU A 49 17.51 1.98 5.47
CA LEU A 49 17.60 1.11 4.29
C LEU A 49 16.29 1.01 3.49
N ASN A 50 15.16 0.83 4.16
CA ASN A 50 13.85 0.69 3.52
C ASN A 50 13.41 2.00 2.87
N VAL A 51 13.66 3.12 3.55
CA VAL A 51 13.37 4.47 3.06
C VAL A 51 14.16 4.75 1.78
N ASP A 52 15.46 4.44 1.77
CA ASP A 52 16.31 4.64 0.59
C ASP A 52 15.91 3.71 -0.56
N LEU A 53 15.58 2.45 -0.24
CA LEU A 53 15.12 1.48 -1.22
C LEU A 53 13.81 1.92 -1.90
N ILE A 54 12.80 2.36 -1.13
CA ILE A 54 11.51 2.75 -1.71
C ILE A 54 11.63 4.04 -2.54
N ARG A 55 12.46 4.99 -2.10
CA ARG A 55 12.78 6.20 -2.88
C ARG A 55 13.45 5.83 -4.21
N ALA A 56 14.39 4.89 -4.21
CA ALA A 56 15.07 4.42 -5.42
C ALA A 56 14.10 3.72 -6.39
N VAL A 57 13.21 2.87 -5.87
CA VAL A 57 12.18 2.21 -6.69
C VAL A 57 11.20 3.22 -7.29
N ALA A 58 10.76 4.20 -6.50
CA ALA A 58 9.87 5.27 -6.97
C ALA A 58 10.50 6.09 -8.11
N HIS A 59 11.78 6.46 -7.94
CA HIS A 59 12.56 7.14 -8.97
C HIS A 59 12.67 6.30 -10.25
N GLU A 60 13.04 5.02 -10.15
CA GLU A 60 13.20 4.12 -11.30
C GLU A 60 11.88 3.84 -12.04
N LYS A 61 10.76 3.79 -11.31
CA LYS A 61 9.44 3.45 -11.87
C LYS A 61 8.61 4.67 -12.27
N GLY A 62 9.07 5.88 -11.96
CA GLY A 62 8.40 7.13 -12.33
C GLY A 62 7.11 7.40 -11.56
N PHE A 63 7.00 6.96 -10.31
CA PHE A 63 5.89 7.31 -9.42
C PHE A 63 6.38 8.16 -8.23
N ARG A 64 5.46 8.90 -7.59
CA ARG A 64 5.77 9.62 -6.34
C ARG A 64 5.56 8.73 -5.13
N VAL A 65 6.41 8.83 -4.13
CA VAL A 65 6.22 8.17 -2.84
C VAL A 65 6.23 9.20 -1.71
N ARG A 66 5.25 9.09 -0.80
CA ARG A 66 5.25 9.77 0.50
C ARG A 66 5.52 8.73 1.59
N ILE A 67 6.47 9.02 2.46
CA ILE A 67 6.87 8.12 3.54
C ILE A 67 6.29 8.67 4.85
N GLU A 68 5.51 7.86 5.54
CA GLU A 68 4.85 8.19 6.80
C GLU A 68 5.26 7.15 7.85
N LEU A 69 6.24 7.50 8.68
CA LEU A 69 6.68 6.63 9.77
C LEU A 69 5.92 6.98 11.05
N LEU A 70 5.37 5.96 11.70
CA LEU A 70 4.50 6.08 12.88
C LEU A 70 4.98 5.12 13.99
N PRO A 71 4.53 5.32 15.24
CA PRO A 71 4.72 4.31 16.27
C PRO A 71 4.09 2.99 15.87
N TRP A 72 4.82 1.89 16.03
CA TRP A 72 4.23 0.56 15.83
C TRP A 72 3.21 0.27 16.93
N PRO A 73 1.98 -0.15 16.59
CA PRO A 73 0.99 -0.52 17.60
C PRO A 73 1.42 -1.85 18.27
N GLU A 74 1.53 -1.82 19.59
CA GLU A 74 1.74 -3.00 20.44
C GLU A 74 0.44 -3.80 20.67
#